data_AF-A0A340WM47-F1
#
_entry.id   AF-A0A340WM47-F1
#
_cell.length_a   1.000
_cell.length_b   1.000
_cell.length_c   1.000
_cell.angle_alpha   90.00
_cell.angle_beta   90.00
_cell.angle_gamma   90.00
#
_symmetry.space_group_name_H-M   'P 1'
#
loop_
_entity.id
_entity.type
_entity.pdbx_description
1 polymer ?
#
loop_
_entity_poly.entity_id
_entity_poly.type
_entity_poly.pdbx_seq_one_letter_code
_entity_poly.pdbx_strand_id
1 'polypeptide(L)'
;MPMTKSAGGPQGAVDLKLDLKSSSESAKKLQNKDSGFLDGSPSESPDLETTKGITAFQTLVHLVKGNIGTGVLGLPLAMKNAGILMGPLSLLAMGFISCHCMHILVRCAQRFCHRLNKPFMDYGDTVMHGLEASPSTWLRNHAHWGRRVVSFFLIVTQMGFCCVYIVFLADNLKQVVEAVNSTTNNCHYNRTVILTPTMDSRLYMLAFLPFLVLLVFVRNLRALSIFSLLANITMLVSLIIITQSIIQGIPDPSHLPLVANWKTYSLFFGTAVFSFESIGVVLPLENKMKDARRFPVILSLGMSIVTALYLSVGTLGYLRFGNDIKASITLNLPNCWLYQSVKILYVIGILCTYALQFYVPAEIIIPFATSQVLKRWALPLDLFIRLAMVSLTCILAILIPRLDLVLSLVGSLSSSALALIIPPLLDITTYYSEGMSPITIIKDALISILGFVGFVMGTYQALEELIQSEDPLTFSNSTIFIQ
;
A
#
# COMPACT_ATOMS: atom_id res chain seq x y z
N MET A 1 -51.60 -64.00 24.89
CA MET A 1 -52.15 -65.34 25.27
C MET A 1 -51.69 -66.36 24.22
N PRO A 2 -51.39 -67.62 24.59
CA PRO A 2 -50.03 -68.02 25.02
C PRO A 2 -49.51 -69.34 24.37
N MET A 3 -48.24 -69.71 24.66
CA MET A 3 -47.67 -71.09 24.85
C MET A 3 -47.67 -72.04 23.60
N THR A 4 -46.74 -72.96 23.28
CA THR A 4 -45.70 -73.79 23.96
C THR A 4 -44.93 -74.58 22.85
N LYS A 5 -43.59 -74.77 22.86
CA LYS A 5 -42.79 -75.97 23.32
C LYS A 5 -43.34 -77.34 22.80
N SER A 6 -42.61 -78.36 22.31
CA SER A 6 -41.19 -78.81 22.43
C SER A 6 -40.93 -80.08 21.56
N ALA A 7 -39.64 -80.43 21.34
CA ALA A 7 -39.01 -81.76 21.07
C ALA A 7 -39.27 -82.50 19.73
N GLY A 8 -38.33 -83.21 19.07
CA GLY A 8 -36.90 -83.48 19.28
C GLY A 8 -36.36 -84.61 18.34
N GLY A 9 -35.24 -84.35 17.64
CA GLY A 9 -34.15 -85.26 17.14
C GLY A 9 -34.41 -86.35 16.06
N PRO A 10 -33.36 -87.02 15.50
CA PRO A 10 -31.95 -86.63 15.32
C PRO A 10 -31.33 -87.03 13.93
N GLN A 11 -30.00 -86.89 13.80
CA GLN A 11 -29.02 -87.29 12.75
C GLN A 11 -28.51 -86.08 11.92
N GLY A 12 -27.21 -85.78 11.78
CA GLY A 12 -25.94 -86.40 12.16
C GLY A 12 -24.80 -85.79 11.28
N ALA A 13 -23.55 -85.84 11.76
CA ALA A 13 -22.28 -85.31 11.19
C ALA A 13 -21.99 -83.82 11.50
N VAL A 14 -21.23 -83.42 12.54
CA VAL A 14 -19.82 -83.65 12.96
C VAL A 14 -18.86 -82.55 12.45
N ASP A 15 -18.05 -82.07 13.42
CA ASP A 15 -16.86 -81.19 13.38
C ASP A 15 -17.03 -79.65 13.39
N LEU A 16 -16.15 -78.87 14.02
CA LEU A 16 -15.43 -78.93 15.31
C LEU A 16 -14.84 -77.52 15.50
N LYS A 17 -15.20 -76.84 16.59
CA LYS A 17 -14.49 -75.77 17.33
C LYS A 17 -13.68 -74.63 16.64
N LEU A 18 -14.08 -73.41 17.04
CA LEU A 18 -13.31 -72.32 17.70
C LEU A 18 -12.74 -71.13 16.89
N ASP A 19 -13.25 -69.97 17.31
CA ASP A 19 -12.62 -68.67 17.60
C ASP A 19 -12.10 -67.76 16.47
N LEU A 20 -12.95 -66.78 16.17
CA LEU A 20 -12.58 -65.47 15.63
C LEU A 20 -11.69 -64.69 16.62
N LYS A 21 -10.48 -64.30 16.19
CA LYS A 21 -9.97 -62.94 16.44
C LYS A 21 -8.87 -62.49 15.46
N SER A 22 -9.17 -61.39 14.77
CA SER A 22 -8.29 -60.34 14.18
C SER A 22 -7.04 -60.73 13.37
N SER A 23 -7.02 -60.35 12.09
CA SER A 23 -5.78 -60.00 11.38
C SER A 23 -6.03 -58.90 10.35
N SER A 24 -5.65 -57.67 10.71
CA SER A 24 -5.40 -56.57 9.77
C SER A 24 -3.99 -56.08 10.09
N GLU A 25 -2.99 -56.72 9.49
CA GLU A 25 -1.62 -56.17 9.44
C GLU A 25 -0.68 -56.82 8.40
N SER A 26 -1.13 -57.81 7.62
CA SER A 26 -0.21 -58.54 6.72
C SER A 26 -0.25 -58.14 5.23
N ALA A 27 -0.95 -57.08 4.84
CA ALA A 27 -1.11 -56.67 3.43
C ALA A 27 -0.28 -55.42 3.03
N LYS A 28 0.77 -55.09 3.78
CA LYS A 28 1.74 -54.04 3.42
C LYS A 28 3.16 -54.58 3.50
N LYS A 29 3.61 -55.27 2.44
CA LYS A 29 5.01 -55.42 2.00
C LYS A 29 5.13 -56.64 1.09
N LEU A 30 4.68 -56.56 -0.16
CA LEU A 30 5.33 -57.26 -1.28
C LEU A 30 4.67 -56.88 -2.61
N GLN A 31 4.98 -55.70 -3.14
CA GLN A 31 5.01 -55.48 -4.59
C GLN A 31 5.59 -54.11 -4.87
N ASN A 32 6.92 -54.07 -4.95
CA ASN A 32 7.66 -52.98 -5.54
C ASN A 32 8.76 -53.62 -6.37
N LYS A 33 8.57 -53.75 -7.69
CA LYS A 33 9.59 -53.51 -8.74
C LYS A 33 9.18 -53.97 -10.14
N ASP A 34 9.35 -53.02 -11.07
CA ASP A 34 9.75 -53.11 -12.49
C ASP A 34 8.80 -53.85 -13.47
N SER A 35 8.24 -53.24 -14.53
CA SER A 35 8.93 -52.53 -15.64
C SER A 35 7.93 -52.06 -16.73
N GLY A 36 8.26 -50.99 -17.49
CA GLY A 36 7.94 -50.87 -18.95
C GLY A 36 6.95 -49.81 -19.50
N PHE A 37 7.47 -48.61 -19.81
CA PHE A 37 7.36 -47.81 -21.06
C PHE A 37 6.02 -47.56 -21.85
N LEU A 38 5.78 -46.26 -22.15
CA LEU A 38 4.97 -45.56 -23.19
C LEU A 38 3.45 -45.23 -23.04
N ASP A 39 3.20 -43.92 -23.22
CA ASP A 39 2.04 -43.16 -23.73
C ASP A 39 0.69 -43.00 -22.98
N GLY A 40 0.27 -41.73 -22.85
CA GLY A 40 -1.14 -41.31 -22.82
C GLY A 40 -1.61 -40.48 -21.61
N SER A 41 -1.62 -39.15 -21.73
CA SER A 41 -2.47 -38.25 -20.92
C SER A 41 -3.96 -38.40 -21.31
N PRO A 42 -4.99 -37.80 -20.65
CA PRO A 42 -5.00 -36.88 -19.50
C PRO A 42 -6.08 -37.18 -18.42
N SER A 43 -5.90 -36.69 -17.18
CA SER A 43 -6.97 -36.08 -16.34
C SER A 43 -6.49 -35.88 -14.90
N GLU A 44 -5.74 -34.81 -14.66
CA GLU A 44 -5.52 -34.31 -13.29
C GLU A 44 -6.70 -33.41 -12.90
N SER A 45 -7.50 -33.92 -11.96
CA SER A 45 -8.35 -33.12 -11.08
C SER A 45 -7.53 -32.01 -10.42
N PRO A 46 -8.09 -30.81 -10.18
CA PRO A 46 -7.34 -29.71 -9.60
C PRO A 46 -6.95 -30.09 -8.17
N ASP A 47 -5.65 -30.33 -7.99
CA ASP A 47 -5.04 -30.45 -6.67
C ASP A 47 -5.41 -29.21 -5.84
N LEU A 48 -5.99 -29.50 -4.69
CA LEU A 48 -6.08 -28.60 -3.56
C LEU A 48 -4.65 -28.24 -3.14
N GLU A 49 -4.06 -27.24 -3.78
CA GLU A 49 -2.84 -26.61 -3.28
C GLU A 49 -3.12 -26.14 -1.85
N THR A 50 -2.63 -26.92 -0.87
CA THR A 50 -2.45 -26.48 0.50
C THR A 50 -1.44 -25.35 0.46
N THR A 51 -1.93 -24.15 0.15
CA THR A 51 -1.14 -22.93 0.13
C THR A 51 -0.64 -22.73 1.55
N LYS A 52 0.61 -23.10 1.82
CA LYS A 52 1.25 -22.87 3.12
C LYS A 52 1.17 -21.36 3.39
N GLY A 53 0.34 -20.95 4.35
CA GLY A 53 0.19 -19.54 4.73
C GLY A 53 1.54 -18.88 5.04
N ILE A 54 1.60 -17.56 5.04
CA ILE A 54 2.84 -16.82 5.30
C ILE A 54 3.21 -16.84 6.79
N THR A 55 4.51 -16.86 7.10
CA THR A 55 5.02 -16.83 8.47
C THR A 55 4.95 -15.43 9.08
N ALA A 56 4.99 -15.32 10.42
CA ALA A 56 4.98 -14.04 11.11
C ALA A 56 6.09 -13.07 10.66
N PHE A 57 7.29 -13.58 10.42
CA PHE A 57 8.40 -12.77 9.90
C PHE A 57 8.15 -12.31 8.46
N GLN A 58 7.64 -13.18 7.59
CA GLN A 58 7.26 -12.81 6.23
C GLN A 58 6.15 -11.75 6.23
N THR A 59 5.14 -11.91 7.08
CA THR A 59 4.08 -10.92 7.32
C THR A 59 4.68 -9.58 7.73
N LEU A 60 5.60 -9.55 8.71
CA LEU A 60 6.27 -8.32 9.15
C LEU A 60 7.01 -7.65 7.98
N VAL A 61 7.78 -8.40 7.21
CA VAL A 61 8.52 -7.89 6.04
C VAL A 61 7.55 -7.34 4.99
N HIS A 62 6.44 -8.04 4.69
CA HIS A 62 5.44 -7.58 3.75
C HIS A 62 4.71 -6.33 4.23
N LEU A 63 4.43 -6.22 5.53
CA LEU A 63 3.79 -5.04 6.12
C LEU A 63 4.72 -3.81 6.05
N VAL A 64 5.97 -3.97 6.46
CA VAL A 64 6.99 -2.92 6.40
C VAL A 64 7.23 -2.49 4.95
N LYS A 65 7.38 -3.47 4.04
CA LYS A 65 7.49 -3.20 2.59
C LYS A 65 6.25 -2.47 2.05
N GLY A 66 5.05 -2.86 2.46
CA GLY A 66 3.81 -2.24 2.01
C GLY A 66 3.67 -0.77 2.42
N ASN A 67 4.35 -0.36 3.49
CA ASN A 67 4.41 1.03 3.93
C ASN A 67 5.60 1.79 3.31
N ILE A 68 6.77 1.16 3.17
CA ILE A 68 7.97 1.83 2.65
C ILE A 68 7.87 1.99 1.11
N GLY A 69 7.22 3.08 0.68
CA GLY A 69 7.14 3.53 -0.71
C GLY A 69 7.79 4.89 -0.94
N THR A 70 7.31 5.66 -1.91
CA THR A 70 7.79 7.03 -2.19
C THR A 70 7.43 8.03 -1.09
N GLY A 71 6.47 7.73 -0.21
CA GLY A 71 6.06 8.60 0.90
C GLY A 71 7.24 8.99 1.79
N VAL A 72 8.09 8.03 2.18
CA VAL A 72 9.28 8.30 3.01
C VAL A 72 10.25 9.30 2.38
N LEU A 73 10.31 9.34 1.04
CA LEU A 73 11.22 10.22 0.31
C LEU A 73 10.71 11.67 0.31
N GLY A 74 9.40 11.89 0.43
CA GLY A 74 8.78 13.22 0.53
C GLY A 74 8.66 13.76 1.96
N LEU A 75 8.82 12.91 2.97
CA LEU A 75 8.70 13.30 4.39
C LEU A 75 9.63 14.46 4.83
N PRO A 76 10.89 14.59 4.36
CA PRO A 76 11.72 15.73 4.74
C PRO A 76 11.12 17.08 4.35
N LEU A 77 10.52 17.18 3.16
CA LEU A 77 9.81 18.39 2.76
C LEU A 77 8.53 18.57 3.59
N ALA A 78 7.83 17.49 3.91
CA ALA A 78 6.69 17.57 4.82
C ALA A 78 7.11 18.13 6.18
N MET A 79 8.25 17.71 6.74
CA MET A 79 8.78 18.26 7.99
C MET A 79 9.07 19.75 7.88
N LYS A 80 9.62 20.23 6.76
CA LYS A 80 9.75 21.67 6.49
C LYS A 80 8.40 22.40 6.55
N ASN A 81 7.35 21.80 6.01
CA ASN A 81 6.01 22.37 5.98
C ASN A 81 5.32 22.44 7.36
N ALA A 82 5.79 21.67 8.35
CA ALA A 82 5.30 21.69 9.73
C ALA A 82 6.23 22.40 10.72
N GLY A 83 7.54 22.39 10.49
CA GLY A 83 8.58 22.91 11.39
C GLY A 83 9.32 21.79 12.14
N ILE A 84 10.48 22.13 12.70
CA ILE A 84 11.41 21.13 13.25
C ILE A 84 10.90 20.47 14.55
N LEU A 85 10.02 21.14 15.29
CA LEU A 85 9.40 20.59 16.50
C LEU A 85 8.01 20.00 16.19
N MET A 86 7.16 20.78 15.52
CA MET A 86 5.79 20.34 15.25
C MET A 86 5.73 19.17 14.26
N GLY A 87 6.63 19.11 13.28
CA GLY A 87 6.69 18.02 12.30
C GLY A 87 6.89 16.65 12.93
N PRO A 88 7.99 16.39 13.66
CA PRO A 88 8.24 15.10 14.29
C PRO A 88 7.15 14.69 15.31
N LEU A 89 6.66 15.63 16.12
CA LEU A 89 5.57 15.36 17.07
C LEU A 89 4.29 14.95 16.35
N SER A 90 3.92 15.68 15.30
CA SER A 90 2.72 15.38 14.52
C SER A 90 2.87 14.08 13.76
N LEU A 91 4.05 13.78 13.21
CA LEU A 91 4.29 12.52 12.49
C LEU A 91 4.19 11.31 13.44
N LEU A 92 4.73 11.43 14.66
CA LEU A 92 4.59 10.40 15.68
C LEU A 92 3.11 10.19 16.07
N ALA A 93 2.36 11.27 16.26
CA ALA A 93 0.93 11.20 16.54
C ALA A 93 0.16 10.52 15.39
N MET A 94 0.44 10.89 14.14
CA MET A 94 -0.18 10.27 12.96
C MET A 94 0.16 8.79 12.83
N GLY A 95 1.40 8.39 13.15
CA GLY A 95 1.80 6.98 13.18
C GLY A 95 1.02 6.18 14.23
N PHE A 96 0.83 6.73 15.43
CA PHE A 96 0.01 6.11 16.47
C PHE A 96 -1.47 5.99 16.06
N ILE A 97 -2.05 7.08 15.54
CA ILE A 97 -3.45 7.10 15.09
C ILE A 97 -3.66 6.11 13.94
N SER A 98 -2.78 6.09 12.93
CA SER A 98 -2.87 5.17 11.80
C SER A 98 -2.78 3.71 12.26
N CYS A 99 -1.81 3.38 13.12
CA CYS A 99 -1.70 2.05 13.73
C CYS A 99 -3.00 1.67 14.47
N HIS A 100 -3.53 2.59 15.28
CA HIS A 100 -4.78 2.37 16.01
C HIS A 100 -5.97 2.09 15.07
N CYS A 101 -6.11 2.85 13.98
CA CYS A 101 -7.16 2.64 12.99
C CYS A 101 -7.02 1.31 12.24
N MET A 102 -5.80 0.87 11.93
CA MET A 102 -5.57 -0.47 11.36
C MET A 102 -6.00 -1.58 12.35
N HIS A 103 -5.72 -1.40 13.65
CA HIS A 103 -6.19 -2.32 14.69
C HIS A 103 -7.72 -2.35 14.82
N ILE A 104 -8.39 -1.20 14.69
CA ILE A 104 -9.85 -1.13 14.64
C ILE A 104 -10.36 -1.97 13.46
N LEU A 105 -9.81 -1.75 12.26
CA LEU A 105 -10.25 -2.45 11.06
C LEU A 105 -10.10 -3.98 11.20
N VAL A 106 -8.95 -4.45 11.68
CA VAL A 106 -8.68 -5.87 11.92
C VAL A 106 -9.66 -6.47 12.91
N ARG A 107 -9.90 -5.79 14.04
CA ARG A 107 -10.85 -6.28 15.07
C ARG A 107 -12.28 -6.39 14.53
N CYS A 108 -12.72 -5.40 13.75
CA CYS A 108 -14.04 -5.44 13.12
C CYS A 108 -14.13 -6.57 12.08
N ALA A 109 -13.10 -6.75 11.25
CA ALA A 109 -13.05 -7.84 10.28
C ALA A 109 -13.10 -9.22 10.94
N GLN A 110 -12.28 -9.46 11.97
CA GLN A 110 -12.29 -10.71 12.75
C GLN A 110 -13.65 -10.98 13.40
N ARG A 111 -14.32 -9.94 13.92
CA ARG A 111 -15.66 -10.05 14.51
C ARG A 111 -16.67 -10.56 13.47
N PHE A 112 -16.67 -9.98 12.26
CA PHE A 112 -17.58 -10.41 11.21
C PHE A 112 -17.21 -11.77 10.60
N CYS A 113 -15.93 -12.11 10.49
CA CYS A 113 -15.51 -13.48 10.14
C CYS A 113 -16.14 -14.51 11.08
N HIS A 114 -16.05 -14.27 12.40
CA HIS A 114 -16.60 -15.16 13.41
C HIS A 114 -18.14 -15.18 13.42
N ARG A 115 -18.81 -14.02 13.28
CA ARG A 115 -20.29 -13.94 13.31
C ARG A 115 -20.95 -14.52 12.05
N LEU A 116 -20.33 -14.33 10.89
CA LEU A 116 -20.89 -14.76 9.59
C LEU A 116 -20.34 -16.12 9.12
N ASN A 117 -19.45 -16.73 9.92
CA ASN A 117 -18.76 -17.97 9.59
C ASN A 117 -18.06 -17.92 8.22
N LYS A 118 -17.47 -16.75 7.89
CA LYS A 118 -16.68 -16.54 6.66
C LYS A 118 -15.19 -16.72 6.97
N PRO A 119 -14.40 -17.34 6.06
CA PRO A 119 -12.98 -17.59 6.31
C PRO A 119 -12.16 -16.30 6.34
N PHE A 120 -12.57 -15.27 5.61
CA PHE A 120 -11.90 -13.97 5.54
C PHE A 120 -12.88 -12.87 5.16
N MET A 121 -12.46 -11.63 5.39
CA MET A 121 -13.18 -10.42 5.02
C MET A 121 -12.23 -9.45 4.30
N ASP A 122 -12.75 -8.77 3.28
CA ASP A 122 -12.08 -7.62 2.66
C ASP A 122 -12.58 -6.32 3.31
N TYR A 123 -11.88 -5.22 3.07
CA TYR A 123 -12.21 -3.93 3.68
C TYR A 123 -13.61 -3.46 3.27
N GLY A 124 -13.96 -3.54 1.99
CA GLY A 124 -15.29 -3.16 1.51
C GLY A 124 -16.41 -3.99 2.14
N ASP A 125 -16.19 -5.30 2.30
CA ASP A 125 -17.17 -6.20 2.93
C ASP A 125 -17.30 -5.95 4.43
N THR A 126 -16.19 -5.63 5.10
CA THR A 126 -16.19 -5.31 6.53
C THR A 126 -17.03 -4.06 6.81
N VAL A 127 -16.89 -3.02 5.96
CA VAL A 127 -17.70 -1.81 6.08
C VAL A 127 -19.16 -2.07 5.77
N MET A 128 -19.47 -2.85 4.74
CA MET A 128 -20.86 -3.22 4.42
C MET A 128 -21.54 -3.90 5.61
N HIS A 129 -20.92 -4.94 6.16
CA HIS A 129 -21.49 -5.66 7.30
C HIS A 129 -21.51 -4.82 8.60
N GLY A 130 -20.56 -3.90 8.78
CA GLY A 130 -20.59 -2.88 9.83
C GLY A 130 -21.82 -1.98 9.74
N LEU A 131 -22.16 -1.50 8.54
CA LEU A 131 -23.35 -0.68 8.31
C LEU A 131 -24.65 -1.48 8.47
N GLU A 132 -24.67 -2.77 8.11
CA GLU A 132 -25.82 -3.66 8.34
C GLU A 132 -26.11 -3.86 9.83
N ALA A 133 -25.06 -3.87 10.67
CA ALA A 133 -25.17 -4.00 12.12
C ALA A 133 -25.58 -2.68 12.81
N SER A 134 -25.64 -1.57 12.08
CA SER A 134 -25.96 -0.24 12.63
C SER A 134 -27.40 -0.15 13.17
N PRO A 135 -27.64 0.60 14.26
CA PRO A 135 -29.00 0.87 14.77
C PRO A 135 -29.85 1.69 13.80
N SER A 136 -29.23 2.48 12.92
CA SER A 136 -29.96 3.35 11.99
C SER A 136 -30.53 2.53 10.83
N THR A 137 -31.86 2.57 10.69
CA THR A 137 -32.59 1.90 9.59
C THR A 137 -32.14 2.38 8.22
N TRP A 138 -31.74 3.65 8.09
CA TRP A 138 -31.24 4.20 6.84
C TRP A 138 -29.88 3.60 6.46
N LEU A 139 -28.93 3.54 7.40
CA LEU A 139 -27.59 2.98 7.16
C LEU A 139 -27.68 1.49 6.81
N ARG A 140 -28.53 0.75 7.53
CA ARG A 140 -28.75 -0.68 7.28
C ARG A 140 -29.28 -0.96 5.88
N ASN A 141 -30.25 -0.17 5.41
CA ASN A 141 -30.82 -0.34 4.08
C ASN A 141 -29.84 0.07 2.95
N HIS A 142 -28.87 0.93 3.25
CA HIS A 142 -27.89 1.43 2.28
C HIS A 142 -26.48 0.86 2.47
N ALA A 143 -26.33 -0.26 3.19
CA ALA A 143 -25.02 -0.82 3.54
C ALA A 143 -24.12 -1.13 2.32
N HIS A 144 -24.69 -1.55 1.20
CA HIS A 144 -23.96 -1.76 -0.07
C HIS A 144 -23.27 -0.49 -0.60
N TRP A 145 -23.73 0.70 -0.19
CA TRP A 145 -23.06 1.95 -0.50
C TRP A 145 -21.71 2.05 0.21
N GLY A 146 -21.59 1.56 1.45
CA GLY A 146 -20.32 1.53 2.17
C GLY A 146 -19.22 0.77 1.44
N ARG A 147 -19.54 -0.43 0.92
CA ARG A 147 -18.61 -1.18 0.07
C ARG A 147 -18.19 -0.38 -1.16
N ARG A 148 -19.13 0.25 -1.85
CA ARG A 148 -18.85 1.10 -3.04
C ARG A 148 -17.96 2.29 -2.71
N VAL A 149 -18.18 2.95 -1.57
CA VAL A 149 -17.37 4.09 -1.10
C VAL A 149 -15.93 3.64 -0.81
N VAL A 150 -15.75 2.54 -0.08
CA VAL A 150 -14.40 1.99 0.19
C VAL A 150 -13.70 1.62 -1.11
N SER A 151 -14.37 0.90 -2.01
CA SER A 151 -13.79 0.55 -3.32
C SER A 151 -13.42 1.78 -4.15
N PHE A 152 -14.26 2.82 -4.15
CA PHE A 152 -13.98 4.08 -4.83
C PHE A 152 -12.71 4.75 -4.28
N PHE A 153 -12.63 4.95 -2.96
CA PHE A 153 -11.45 5.57 -2.37
C PHE A 153 -10.20 4.70 -2.51
N LEU A 154 -10.31 3.37 -2.46
CA LEU A 154 -9.19 2.48 -2.76
C LEU A 154 -8.69 2.71 -4.19
N ILE A 155 -9.58 2.72 -5.18
CA ILE A 155 -9.20 3.00 -6.59
C ILE A 155 -8.50 4.35 -6.70
N VAL A 156 -9.07 5.41 -6.10
CA VAL A 156 -8.50 6.77 -6.14
C VAL A 156 -7.12 6.81 -5.50
N THR A 157 -6.94 6.19 -4.33
CA THR A 157 -5.63 6.10 -3.65
C THR A 157 -4.61 5.39 -4.53
N GLN A 158 -4.97 4.25 -5.14
CA GLN A 158 -4.03 3.49 -5.96
C GLN A 158 -3.65 4.17 -7.25
N MET A 159 -4.61 4.81 -7.92
CA MET A 159 -4.32 5.66 -9.06
C MET A 159 -3.45 6.86 -8.66
N GLY A 160 -3.71 7.45 -7.49
CA GLY A 160 -2.88 8.51 -6.92
C GLY A 160 -1.43 8.08 -6.70
N PHE A 161 -1.21 6.88 -6.16
CA PHE A 161 0.14 6.31 -6.00
C PHE A 161 0.84 6.13 -7.36
N CYS A 162 0.12 5.65 -8.37
CA CYS A 162 0.62 5.58 -9.73
C CYS A 162 1.02 6.96 -10.27
N CYS A 163 0.24 8.01 -10.05
CA CYS A 163 0.60 9.39 -10.43
C CYS A 163 1.90 9.85 -9.73
N VAL A 164 2.00 9.67 -8.41
CA VAL A 164 3.21 10.00 -7.62
C VAL A 164 4.44 9.29 -8.17
N TYR A 165 4.31 8.01 -8.52
CA TYR A 165 5.40 7.23 -9.10
C TYR A 165 5.83 7.78 -10.46
N ILE A 166 4.91 8.18 -11.34
CA ILE A 166 5.24 8.77 -12.65
C ILE A 166 6.04 10.07 -12.47
N VAL A 167 5.58 10.98 -11.60
CA VAL A 167 6.27 12.24 -11.32
C VAL A 167 7.65 11.97 -10.73
N PHE A 168 7.75 11.07 -9.74
CA PHE A 168 9.02 10.70 -9.13
C PHE A 168 10.01 10.12 -10.14
N LEU A 169 9.56 9.21 -11.01
CA LEU A 169 10.38 8.57 -12.04
C LEU A 169 10.95 9.61 -13.00
N ALA A 170 10.10 10.52 -13.47
CA ALA A 170 10.50 11.58 -14.38
C ALA A 170 11.54 12.52 -13.75
N ASP A 171 11.30 13.01 -12.53
CA ASP A 171 12.22 13.94 -11.87
C ASP A 171 13.59 13.31 -11.56
N ASN A 172 13.60 12.06 -11.10
CA ASN A 172 14.85 11.37 -10.80
C ASN A 172 15.62 11.02 -12.07
N LEU A 173 14.94 10.55 -13.13
CA LEU A 173 15.61 10.27 -14.40
C LEU A 173 16.13 11.55 -15.05
N LYS A 174 15.34 12.64 -15.04
CA LYS A 174 15.76 13.95 -15.52
C LYS A 174 17.05 14.39 -14.83
N GLN A 175 17.10 14.36 -13.50
CA GLN A 175 18.32 14.73 -12.78
C GLN A 175 19.51 13.82 -13.07
N VAL A 176 19.29 12.51 -13.27
CA VAL A 176 20.36 11.60 -13.67
C VAL A 176 20.92 12.03 -15.02
N VAL A 177 20.06 12.24 -16.02
CA VAL A 177 20.44 12.62 -17.39
C VAL A 177 21.17 13.96 -17.43
N GLU A 178 20.64 14.98 -16.75
CA GLU A 178 21.25 16.31 -16.73
C GLU A 178 22.58 16.32 -15.95
N ALA A 179 22.78 15.39 -15.02
CA ALA A 179 24.01 15.29 -14.25
C ALA A 179 25.10 14.42 -14.90
N VAL A 180 24.79 13.58 -15.90
CA VAL A 180 25.76 12.60 -16.48
C VAL A 180 27.08 13.26 -16.87
N ASN A 181 27.04 14.37 -17.60
CA ASN A 181 28.24 15.07 -18.09
C ASN A 181 29.05 15.76 -16.98
N SER A 182 28.44 15.98 -15.81
CA SER A 182 29.03 16.66 -14.65
C SER A 182 29.36 15.71 -13.49
N THR A 183 29.12 14.40 -13.67
CA THR A 183 29.26 13.42 -12.59
C THR A 183 30.73 13.17 -12.28
N THR A 184 31.09 13.33 -11.01
CA THR A 184 32.45 13.09 -10.53
C THR A 184 32.56 11.81 -9.71
N ASN A 185 33.78 11.28 -9.58
CA ASN A 185 34.10 10.19 -8.64
C ASN A 185 34.26 10.69 -7.20
N ASN A 186 34.51 12.00 -7.01
CA ASN A 186 34.74 12.58 -5.68
C ASN A 186 33.43 13.03 -5.03
N CYS A 187 32.88 12.20 -4.15
CA CYS A 187 31.62 12.49 -3.46
C CYS A 187 31.73 13.52 -2.32
N HIS A 188 32.90 14.11 -2.07
CA HIS A 188 33.17 15.06 -0.97
C HIS A 188 32.93 16.54 -1.32
N TYR A 189 32.89 16.90 -2.61
CA TYR A 189 32.77 18.31 -3.01
C TYR A 189 31.31 18.74 -3.19
N ASN A 190 30.94 19.79 -2.44
CA ASN A 190 29.66 20.51 -2.46
C ASN A 190 29.50 21.42 -3.71
N ARG A 191 29.80 20.91 -4.92
CA ARG A 191 29.54 21.69 -6.14
C ARG A 191 28.34 21.07 -6.88
N THR A 192 27.17 21.63 -6.63
CA THR A 192 26.00 21.52 -7.52
C THR A 192 26.32 22.24 -8.82
N VAL A 193 27.14 21.62 -9.66
CA VAL A 193 27.50 22.16 -10.98
C VAL A 193 26.25 22.18 -11.86
N ILE A 194 26.12 23.29 -12.59
CA ILE A 194 25.08 23.67 -13.55
C ILE A 194 24.55 22.44 -14.30
N LEU A 195 23.32 22.03 -13.97
CA LEU A 195 22.53 21.11 -14.80
C LEU A 195 22.39 21.78 -16.17
N THR A 196 22.90 21.15 -17.23
CA THR A 196 22.54 21.56 -18.58
C THR A 196 21.03 21.35 -18.73
N PRO A 197 20.23 22.41 -18.93
CA PRO A 197 18.78 22.26 -19.01
C PRO A 197 18.46 21.44 -20.26
N THR A 198 17.94 20.22 -20.07
CA THR A 198 17.62 19.35 -21.21
C THR A 198 16.21 19.63 -21.69
N MET A 199 15.21 19.16 -20.94
CA MET A 199 13.81 19.06 -21.34
C MET A 199 12.89 19.28 -20.12
N ASP A 200 11.67 19.72 -20.36
CA ASP A 200 10.64 19.81 -19.32
C ASP A 200 10.35 18.42 -18.71
N SER A 201 10.08 18.34 -17.41
CA SER A 201 9.81 17.06 -16.71
C SER A 201 8.63 16.30 -17.34
N ARG A 202 7.70 17.04 -17.94
CA ARG A 202 6.56 16.52 -18.72
C ARG A 202 6.96 15.60 -19.87
N LEU A 203 8.06 15.89 -20.55
CA LEU A 203 8.55 15.04 -21.65
C LEU A 203 9.11 13.71 -21.14
N TYR A 204 9.77 13.71 -19.97
CA TYR A 204 10.20 12.47 -19.31
C TYR A 204 9.02 11.62 -18.86
N MET A 205 7.94 12.23 -18.34
CA MET A 205 6.70 11.50 -18.01
C MET A 205 6.09 10.82 -19.23
N LEU A 206 6.01 11.54 -20.37
CA LEU A 206 5.53 10.97 -21.62
C LEU A 206 6.45 9.86 -22.15
N ALA A 207 7.77 9.99 -21.99
CA ALA A 207 8.73 8.97 -22.40
C ALA A 207 8.59 7.66 -21.60
N PHE A 208 8.20 7.74 -20.31
CA PHE A 208 7.92 6.55 -19.50
C PHE A 208 6.60 5.85 -19.85
N LEU A 209 5.61 6.57 -20.41
CA LEU A 209 4.29 6.04 -20.73
C LEU A 209 4.32 4.70 -21.51
N PRO A 210 5.03 4.56 -22.66
CA PRO A 210 5.05 3.29 -23.40
C PRO A 210 5.63 2.13 -22.56
N PHE A 211 6.63 2.41 -21.72
CA PHE A 211 7.22 1.41 -20.84
C PHE A 211 6.23 0.98 -19.74
N LEU A 212 5.50 1.93 -19.14
CA LEU A 212 4.48 1.64 -18.12
C LEU A 212 3.31 0.85 -18.70
N VAL A 213 2.87 1.16 -19.92
CA VAL A 213 1.83 0.40 -20.62
C VAL A 213 2.27 -1.04 -20.85
N LEU A 214 3.49 -1.24 -21.36
CA LEU A 214 4.04 -2.58 -21.56
C LEU A 214 4.11 -3.36 -20.25
N LEU A 215 4.55 -2.70 -19.17
CA LEU A 215 4.69 -3.31 -17.85
C LEU A 215 3.34 -3.74 -17.26
N VAL A 216 2.29 -2.93 -17.44
CA VAL A 216 0.93 -3.23 -16.96
C VAL A 216 0.25 -4.35 -17.77
N PHE A 217 0.68 -4.60 -19.00
CA PHE A 217 0.23 -5.74 -19.80
C PHE A 217 0.88 -7.06 -19.37
N VAL A 218 1.94 -7.02 -18.55
CA VAL A 218 2.53 -8.24 -17.98
C VAL A 218 1.57 -8.85 -16.97
N ARG A 219 0.98 -9.99 -17.32
CA ARG A 219 0.03 -10.72 -16.46
C ARG A 219 0.70 -11.67 -15.47
N ASN A 220 1.99 -11.96 -15.63
CA ASN A 220 2.72 -12.88 -14.76
C ASN A 220 3.17 -12.18 -13.46
N LEU A 221 2.25 -12.10 -12.50
CA LEU A 221 2.48 -11.49 -11.18
C LEU A 221 3.57 -12.21 -10.38
N ARG A 222 3.80 -13.50 -10.62
CA ARG A 222 4.83 -14.27 -9.92
C ARG A 222 6.22 -13.73 -10.27
N ALA A 223 6.48 -13.51 -11.56
CA ALA A 223 7.73 -12.92 -12.02
C ALA A 223 7.91 -11.50 -11.50
N LEU A 224 6.87 -10.66 -11.63
CA LEU A 224 6.90 -9.27 -11.17
C LEU A 224 7.12 -9.15 -9.65
N SER A 225 6.55 -10.07 -8.87
CA SER A 225 6.72 -10.12 -7.41
C SER A 225 8.17 -10.39 -7.00
N ILE A 226 8.89 -11.27 -7.72
CA ILE A 226 10.31 -11.54 -7.47
C ILE A 226 11.16 -10.29 -7.77
N PHE A 227 10.94 -9.65 -8.91
CA PHE A 227 11.63 -8.40 -9.26
C PHE A 227 11.32 -7.28 -8.26
N SER A 228 10.07 -7.17 -7.83
CA SER A 228 9.67 -6.23 -6.79
C SER A 228 10.35 -6.54 -5.45
N LEU A 229 10.49 -7.81 -5.06
CA LEU A 229 11.24 -8.17 -3.85
C LEU A 229 12.68 -7.68 -3.90
N LEU A 230 13.37 -7.95 -5.02
CA LEU A 230 14.75 -7.48 -5.21
C LEU A 230 14.84 -5.95 -5.21
N ALA A 231 13.93 -5.29 -5.93
CA ALA A 231 13.81 -3.83 -5.97
C ALA A 231 13.60 -3.19 -4.58
N ASN A 232 12.80 -3.82 -3.73
CA ASN A 232 12.56 -3.28 -2.39
C ASN A 232 13.78 -3.43 -1.48
N ILE A 233 14.54 -4.52 -1.62
CA ILE A 233 15.81 -4.68 -0.90
C ILE A 233 16.82 -3.61 -1.36
N THR A 234 16.93 -3.37 -2.66
CA THR A 234 17.86 -2.35 -3.19
C THR A 234 17.43 -0.93 -2.81
N MET A 235 16.13 -0.63 -2.78
CA MET A 235 15.59 0.64 -2.26
C MET A 235 15.89 0.82 -0.76
N LEU A 236 15.79 -0.25 0.04
CA LEU A 236 16.14 -0.18 1.47
C LEU A 236 17.63 0.12 1.67
N VAL A 237 18.51 -0.56 0.93
CA VAL A 237 19.97 -0.28 0.94
C VAL A 237 20.23 1.16 0.51
N SER A 238 19.55 1.63 -0.53
CA SER A 238 19.66 3.00 -1.01
C SER A 238 19.24 4.02 0.05
N LEU A 239 18.17 3.74 0.80
CA LEU A 239 17.72 4.59 1.91
C LEU A 239 18.76 4.67 3.04
N ILE A 240 19.44 3.56 3.35
CA ILE A 240 20.53 3.52 4.33
C ILE A 240 21.69 4.41 3.87
N ILE A 241 22.10 4.30 2.60
CA ILE A 241 23.16 5.14 2.01
C ILE A 241 22.78 6.63 2.13
N ILE A 242 21.56 6.99 1.74
CA ILE A 242 21.05 8.37 1.84
C ILE A 242 21.13 8.87 3.29
N THR A 243 20.67 8.06 4.25
CA THR A 243 20.64 8.44 5.66
C THR A 243 22.06 8.65 6.21
N GLN A 244 23.01 7.80 5.85
CA GLN A 244 24.42 7.97 6.23
C GLN A 244 25.01 9.28 5.71
N SER A 245 24.71 9.63 4.46
CA SER A 245 25.18 10.88 3.84
C SER A 245 24.60 12.14 4.48
N ILE A 246 23.36 12.04 5.00
CA ILE A 246 22.68 13.15 5.68
C ILE A 246 23.34 13.44 7.04
N ILE A 247 23.64 12.39 7.80
CA ILE A 247 24.21 12.50 9.15
C ILE A 247 25.58 13.20 9.14
N GLN A 248 26.37 13.04 8.07
CA GLN A 248 27.75 13.56 7.99
C GLN A 248 27.86 15.08 7.84
N GLY A 249 26.77 15.84 7.74
CA GLY A 249 26.87 17.29 7.55
C GLY A 249 25.68 18.09 8.08
N ILE A 250 25.07 17.69 9.19
CA ILE A 250 23.95 18.43 9.76
C ILE A 250 24.45 19.83 10.21
N PRO A 251 23.96 20.94 9.62
CA PRO A 251 24.29 22.29 10.06
C PRO A 251 23.58 22.64 11.38
N ASP A 252 23.95 23.77 11.99
CA ASP A 252 23.29 24.24 13.22
C ASP A 252 21.80 24.55 12.96
N PRO A 253 20.84 23.88 13.64
CA PRO A 253 19.42 24.02 13.36
C PRO A 253 18.79 25.28 13.97
N SER A 254 19.54 26.12 14.69
CA SER A 254 19.04 27.30 15.41
C SER A 254 18.26 28.30 14.54
N HIS A 255 18.48 28.28 13.22
CA HIS A 255 17.83 29.17 12.26
C HIS A 255 16.52 28.61 11.68
N LEU A 256 16.16 27.35 11.98
CA LEU A 256 14.97 26.69 11.43
C LEU A 256 13.73 26.97 12.29
N PRO A 257 12.55 27.19 11.67
CA PRO A 257 11.32 27.43 12.41
C PRO A 257 10.89 26.20 13.22
N LEU A 258 10.65 26.39 14.51
CA LEU A 258 10.10 25.38 15.42
C LEU A 258 8.71 24.90 14.95
N VAL A 259 7.88 25.86 14.52
CA VAL A 259 6.52 25.66 14.01
C VAL A 259 6.37 26.48 12.73
N ALA A 260 5.93 25.83 11.66
CA ALA A 260 5.64 26.48 10.37
C ALA A 260 4.19 27.01 10.32
N ASN A 261 3.82 27.61 9.20
CA ASN A 261 2.50 28.23 9.04
C ASN A 261 1.38 27.18 8.94
N TRP A 262 0.17 27.53 9.35
CA TRP A 262 -1.00 26.64 9.31
C TRP A 262 -1.36 26.18 7.89
N LYS A 263 -1.15 27.04 6.90
CA LYS A 263 -1.35 26.69 5.48
C LYS A 263 -0.47 25.52 5.06
N THR A 264 0.83 25.60 5.33
CA THR A 264 1.80 24.54 4.98
C THR A 264 1.62 23.30 5.84
N TYR A 265 1.15 23.43 7.09
CA TYR A 265 0.84 22.28 7.94
C TYR A 265 -0.21 21.35 7.30
N SER A 266 -1.16 21.90 6.54
CA SER A 266 -2.13 21.11 5.78
C SER A 266 -1.48 20.19 4.74
N LEU A 267 -0.42 20.67 4.07
CA LEU A 267 0.37 19.85 3.13
C LEU A 267 1.17 18.76 3.84
N PHE A 268 1.69 19.07 5.04
CA PHE A 268 2.34 18.08 5.89
C PHE A 268 1.34 16.98 6.26
N PHE A 269 0.14 17.34 6.70
CA PHE A 269 -0.90 16.37 7.07
C PHE A 269 -1.19 15.41 5.91
N GLY A 270 -1.45 15.95 4.70
CA GLY A 270 -1.66 15.12 3.52
C GLY A 270 -0.50 14.17 3.25
N THR A 271 0.73 14.68 3.21
CA THR A 271 1.94 13.86 2.95
C THR A 271 2.18 12.81 4.06
N ALA A 272 1.89 13.14 5.32
CA ALA A 272 2.03 12.22 6.45
C ALA A 272 0.99 11.09 6.39
N VAL A 273 -0.28 11.42 6.12
CA VAL A 273 -1.35 10.42 5.94
C VAL A 273 -1.05 9.52 4.74
N PHE A 274 -0.62 10.09 3.62
CA PHE A 274 -0.14 9.33 2.46
C PHE A 274 0.96 8.35 2.84
N SER A 275 1.93 8.78 3.65
CA SER A 275 3.08 7.94 4.02
C SER A 275 2.66 6.78 4.91
N PHE A 276 1.69 6.97 5.80
CA PHE A 276 1.15 5.90 6.65
C PHE A 276 -0.02 5.14 6.02
N GLU A 277 -0.30 5.35 4.74
CA GLU A 277 -1.38 4.67 4.03
C GLU A 277 -0.94 3.26 3.64
N SER A 278 -1.26 2.29 4.49
CA SER A 278 -1.15 0.86 4.15
C SER A 278 -2.40 0.07 4.48
N ILE A 279 -3.52 0.73 4.79
CA ILE A 279 -4.71 0.07 5.31
C ILE A 279 -5.28 -0.95 4.31
N GLY A 280 -5.14 -0.69 3.01
CA GLY A 280 -5.55 -1.61 1.94
C GLY A 280 -4.79 -2.94 1.88
N VAL A 281 -3.59 -3.04 2.47
CA VAL A 281 -2.83 -4.31 2.52
C VAL A 281 -2.97 -5.06 3.84
N VAL A 282 -3.54 -4.44 4.87
CA VAL A 282 -3.63 -5.01 6.23
C VAL A 282 -4.48 -6.29 6.23
N LEU A 283 -5.73 -6.22 5.77
CA LEU A 283 -6.64 -7.38 5.78
C LEU A 283 -6.18 -8.49 4.82
N PRO A 284 -5.79 -8.23 3.56
CA PRO A 284 -5.27 -9.29 2.69
C PRO A 284 -4.05 -10.00 3.27
N LEU A 285 -3.22 -9.29 4.03
CA LEU A 285 -2.02 -9.85 4.65
C LEU A 285 -2.37 -10.70 5.88
N GLU A 286 -3.32 -10.26 6.70
CA GLU A 286 -3.88 -11.06 7.79
C GLU A 286 -4.50 -12.36 7.27
N ASN A 287 -5.32 -12.26 6.22
CA ASN A 287 -6.05 -13.39 5.61
C ASN A 287 -5.12 -14.49 5.07
N LYS A 288 -3.87 -14.16 4.74
CA LYS A 288 -2.87 -15.12 4.21
C LYS A 288 -1.98 -15.71 5.31
N MET A 289 -2.08 -15.25 6.54
CA MET A 289 -1.19 -15.62 7.64
C MET A 289 -1.53 -17.00 8.21
N LYS A 290 -0.52 -17.81 8.56
CA LYS A 290 -0.76 -19.12 9.22
C LYS A 290 -1.48 -19.01 10.56
N ASP A 291 -1.21 -17.94 11.31
CA ASP A 291 -1.75 -17.70 12.65
C ASP A 291 -2.15 -16.22 12.80
N ALA A 292 -3.35 -15.88 12.34
CA ALA A 292 -3.89 -14.52 12.38
C ALA A 292 -3.98 -13.93 13.80
N ARG A 293 -3.97 -14.76 14.86
CA ARG A 293 -4.02 -14.28 16.26
C ARG A 293 -2.81 -13.43 16.63
N ARG A 294 -1.65 -13.68 16.00
CA ARG A 294 -0.43 -12.89 16.22
C ARG A 294 -0.37 -11.64 15.35
N PHE A 295 -1.30 -11.47 14.41
CA PHE A 295 -1.30 -10.36 13.47
C PHE A 295 -1.31 -8.98 14.16
N PRO A 296 -2.12 -8.72 15.22
CA PRO A 296 -2.09 -7.43 15.91
C PRO A 296 -0.71 -7.07 16.49
N VAL A 297 0.02 -8.06 17.04
CA VAL A 297 1.38 -7.82 17.59
C VAL A 297 2.35 -7.49 16.46
N ILE A 298 2.27 -8.22 15.34
CA ILE A 298 3.09 -7.97 14.16
C ILE A 298 2.78 -6.61 13.53
N LEU A 299 1.51 -6.22 13.51
CA LEU A 299 1.05 -4.93 13.04
C LEU A 299 1.66 -3.80 13.86
N SER A 300 1.55 -3.86 15.20
CA SER A 300 2.17 -2.86 16.08
C SER A 300 3.68 -2.78 15.92
N LEU A 301 4.36 -3.93 15.82
CA LEU A 301 5.81 -3.97 15.61
C LEU A 301 6.21 -3.36 14.26
N GLY A 302 5.52 -3.74 13.18
CA GLY A 302 5.79 -3.22 11.84
C GLY A 302 5.55 -1.72 11.74
N MET A 303 4.42 -1.23 12.26
CA MET A 303 4.11 0.20 12.29
C MET A 303 5.08 0.99 13.17
N SER A 304 5.59 0.40 14.26
CA SER A 304 6.63 1.03 15.08
C SER A 304 7.94 1.19 14.31
N ILE A 305 8.36 0.16 13.56
CA ILE A 305 9.55 0.21 12.69
C ILE A 305 9.38 1.28 11.60
N VAL A 306 8.22 1.31 10.94
CA VAL A 306 7.88 2.29 9.90
C VAL A 306 7.90 3.70 10.47
N THR A 307 7.28 3.93 11.62
CA THR A 307 7.23 5.24 12.28
C THR A 307 8.63 5.73 12.66
N ALA A 308 9.47 4.85 13.23
CA ALA A 308 10.85 5.20 13.57
C ALA A 308 11.69 5.54 12.32
N LEU A 309 11.51 4.79 11.23
CA LEU A 309 12.16 5.09 9.96
C LEU A 309 11.70 6.44 9.38
N TYR A 310 10.41 6.73 9.44
CA TYR A 310 9.85 7.99 8.93
C TYR A 310 10.29 9.20 9.76
N LEU A 311 10.30 9.07 11.08
CA LEU A 311 10.81 10.11 11.98
C LEU A 311 12.29 10.38 11.74
N SER A 312 13.11 9.33 11.62
CA SER A 312 14.54 9.49 11.36
C SER A 312 14.81 10.14 10.00
N VAL A 313 14.31 9.57 8.90
CA VAL A 313 14.56 10.11 7.54
C VAL A 313 13.96 11.50 7.38
N GLY A 314 12.72 11.71 7.84
CA GLY A 314 12.03 13.00 7.73
C GLY A 314 12.76 14.11 8.51
N THR A 315 13.07 13.87 9.78
CA THR A 315 13.71 14.87 10.64
C THR A 315 15.16 15.14 10.22
N LEU A 316 15.95 14.09 10.01
CA LEU A 316 17.35 14.24 9.59
C LEU A 316 17.47 14.90 8.22
N GLY A 317 16.57 14.56 7.28
CA GLY A 317 16.52 15.20 5.96
C GLY A 317 16.23 16.69 6.07
N TYR A 318 15.26 17.10 6.88
CA TYR A 318 14.97 18.53 7.07
C TYR A 318 16.12 19.26 7.79
N LEU A 319 16.72 18.64 8.81
CA LEU A 319 17.88 19.21 9.51
C LEU A 319 19.06 19.48 8.57
N ARG A 320 19.34 18.57 7.63
CA ARG A 320 20.47 18.69 6.70
C ARG A 320 20.26 19.74 5.61
N PHE A 321 19.07 19.77 5.00
CA PHE A 321 18.81 20.60 3.82
C PHE A 321 18.05 21.89 4.12
N GLY A 322 17.44 22.02 5.30
CA GLY A 322 16.73 23.22 5.72
C GLY A 322 15.71 23.70 4.70
N ASN A 323 15.84 24.95 4.28
CA ASN A 323 14.94 25.57 3.30
C ASN A 323 15.15 25.09 1.86
N ASP A 324 16.31 24.51 1.54
CA ASP A 324 16.67 24.07 0.19
C ASP A 324 16.18 22.65 -0.15
N ILE A 325 15.48 22.00 0.79
CA ILE A 325 14.92 20.66 0.59
C ILE A 325 13.94 20.64 -0.60
N LYS A 326 14.25 19.80 -1.59
CA LYS A 326 13.37 19.53 -2.74
C LYS A 326 12.26 18.52 -2.41
N ALA A 327 11.32 18.33 -3.34
CA ALA A 327 10.13 17.48 -3.18
C ALA A 327 10.39 16.01 -2.80
N SER A 328 11.57 15.48 -3.12
CA SER A 328 12.03 14.23 -2.54
C SER A 328 13.50 14.27 -2.17
N ILE A 329 13.87 13.49 -1.16
CA ILE A 329 15.24 13.45 -0.63
C ILE A 329 16.28 13.02 -1.66
N THR A 330 15.90 12.18 -2.62
CA THR A 330 16.78 11.72 -3.70
C THR A 330 17.22 12.87 -4.60
N LEU A 331 16.36 13.87 -4.81
CA LEU A 331 16.64 15.04 -5.64
C LEU A 331 17.65 16.02 -5.01
N ASN A 332 17.95 15.84 -3.72
CA ASN A 332 18.91 16.63 -2.95
C ASN A 332 20.31 15.98 -2.90
N LEU A 333 20.46 14.76 -3.43
CA LEU A 333 21.74 14.06 -3.43
C LEU A 333 22.75 14.70 -4.39
N PRO A 334 24.05 14.73 -4.02
CA PRO A 334 25.09 15.33 -4.85
C PRO A 334 25.39 14.46 -6.09
N ASN A 335 26.00 15.08 -7.10
CA ASN A 335 26.27 14.47 -8.40
C ASN A 335 27.52 13.58 -8.39
N CYS A 336 27.47 12.49 -7.62
CA CYS A 336 28.52 11.46 -7.58
C CYS A 336 27.98 10.13 -8.13
N TRP A 337 28.82 9.30 -8.74
CA TRP A 337 28.40 8.01 -9.31
C TRP A 337 27.62 7.13 -8.32
N LEU A 338 28.03 7.08 -7.06
CA LEU A 338 27.33 6.33 -6.01
C LEU A 338 25.87 6.80 -5.83
N TYR A 339 25.64 8.11 -5.79
CA TYR A 339 24.28 8.66 -5.63
C TYR A 339 23.48 8.62 -6.93
N GLN A 340 24.13 8.72 -8.09
CA GLN A 340 23.47 8.49 -9.38
C GLN A 340 23.00 7.04 -9.50
N SER A 341 23.81 6.07 -9.06
CA SER A 341 23.39 4.67 -8.96
C SER A 341 22.20 4.52 -8.02
N VAL A 342 22.20 5.18 -6.86
CA VAL A 342 21.04 5.21 -5.95
C VAL A 342 19.77 5.73 -6.64
N LYS A 343 19.84 6.84 -7.38
CA LYS A 343 18.70 7.37 -8.15
C LYS A 343 18.19 6.36 -9.18
N ILE A 344 19.08 5.73 -9.94
CA ILE A 344 18.73 4.71 -10.94
C ILE A 344 18.11 3.48 -10.28
N LEU A 345 18.65 3.02 -9.15
CA LEU A 345 18.10 1.90 -8.38
C LEU A 345 16.67 2.21 -7.90
N TYR A 346 16.41 3.43 -7.42
CA TYR A 346 15.07 3.87 -7.06
C TYR A 346 14.13 3.93 -8.27
N VAL A 347 14.59 4.42 -9.42
CA VAL A 347 13.80 4.45 -10.66
C VAL A 347 13.37 3.04 -11.04
N ILE A 348 14.30 2.08 -11.10
CA ILE A 348 14.00 0.69 -11.40
C ILE A 348 13.06 0.09 -10.34
N GLY A 349 13.31 0.37 -9.06
CA GLY A 349 12.52 -0.22 -7.97
C GLY A 349 11.07 0.29 -7.92
N ILE A 350 10.87 1.57 -8.22
CA ILE A 350 9.54 2.18 -8.30
C ILE A 350 8.82 1.73 -9.57
N LEU A 351 9.49 1.50 -10.70
CA LEU A 351 8.88 0.88 -11.87
C LEU A 351 8.30 -0.50 -11.53
N CYS A 352 9.06 -1.36 -10.83
CA CYS A 352 8.56 -2.67 -10.40
C CYS A 352 7.38 -2.53 -9.42
N THR A 353 7.43 -1.55 -8.51
CA THR A 353 6.37 -1.30 -7.52
C THR A 353 5.11 -0.73 -8.16
N TYR A 354 5.25 0.10 -9.19
CA TYR A 354 4.14 0.68 -9.96
C TYR A 354 3.20 -0.40 -10.48
N ALA A 355 3.75 -1.46 -11.08
CA ALA A 355 2.94 -2.53 -11.66
C ALA A 355 2.17 -3.34 -10.60
N LEU A 356 2.72 -3.48 -9.38
CA LEU A 356 2.00 -4.09 -8.26
C LEU A 356 0.89 -3.17 -7.75
N GLN A 357 1.15 -1.87 -7.61
CA GLN A 357 0.15 -0.94 -7.12
C GLN A 357 -1.01 -0.79 -8.09
N PHE A 358 -0.71 -0.77 -9.38
CA PHE A 358 -1.69 -0.73 -10.46
C PHE A 358 -2.57 -1.98 -10.51
N TYR A 359 -2.08 -3.13 -10.03
CA TYR A 359 -2.85 -4.36 -10.04
C TYR A 359 -4.10 -4.29 -9.16
N VAL A 360 -4.03 -3.57 -8.03
CA VAL A 360 -5.15 -3.44 -7.08
C VAL A 360 -6.39 -2.78 -7.71
N PRO A 361 -6.34 -1.57 -8.31
CA PRO A 361 -7.50 -0.98 -8.96
C PRO A 361 -7.92 -1.79 -10.20
N ALA A 362 -6.98 -2.43 -10.89
CA ALA A 362 -7.29 -3.30 -12.02
C ALA A 362 -8.12 -4.54 -11.60
N GLU A 363 -7.81 -5.18 -10.47
CA GLU A 363 -8.62 -6.27 -9.91
C GLU A 363 -10.01 -5.83 -9.47
N ILE A 364 -10.19 -4.56 -9.08
CA ILE A 364 -11.50 -4.04 -8.69
C ILE A 364 -12.35 -3.70 -9.94
N ILE A 365 -11.76 -3.02 -10.93
CA ILE A 365 -12.50 -2.46 -12.08
C ILE A 365 -12.72 -3.49 -13.20
N ILE A 366 -11.70 -4.27 -13.55
CA ILE A 366 -11.73 -5.12 -14.76
C ILE A 366 -12.77 -6.25 -14.65
N PRO A 367 -12.86 -7.03 -13.54
CA PRO A 367 -13.86 -8.08 -13.42
C PRO A 367 -15.28 -7.53 -13.51
N PHE A 368 -15.53 -6.36 -12.91
CA PHE A 368 -16.83 -5.69 -12.98
C PHE A 368 -17.20 -5.35 -14.42
N ALA A 369 -16.30 -4.74 -15.19
CA ALA A 369 -16.54 -4.38 -16.58
C ALA A 369 -16.64 -5.59 -17.52
N THR A 370 -15.75 -6.58 -17.35
CA THR A 370 -15.71 -7.78 -18.21
C THR A 370 -16.90 -8.72 -17.99
N SER A 371 -17.51 -8.70 -16.80
CA SER A 371 -18.72 -9.48 -16.50
C SER A 371 -19.96 -9.03 -17.28
N GLN A 372 -19.96 -7.79 -17.80
CA GLN A 372 -21.09 -7.21 -18.54
C GLN A 372 -21.01 -7.44 -20.05
N VAL A 373 -19.90 -8.01 -20.55
CA VAL A 373 -19.66 -8.21 -21.99
C VAL A 373 -19.50 -9.69 -22.34
N LEU A 374 -19.71 -10.00 -23.62
CA LEU A 374 -19.46 -11.33 -24.16
C LEU A 374 -17.98 -11.72 -24.00
N LYS A 375 -17.71 -13.01 -23.76
CA LYS A 375 -16.36 -13.56 -23.56
C LYS A 375 -15.35 -13.16 -24.65
N ARG A 376 -15.81 -12.98 -25.91
CA ARG A 376 -14.97 -12.55 -27.05
C ARG A 376 -14.37 -11.15 -26.86
N TRP A 377 -15.10 -10.26 -26.18
CA TRP A 377 -14.69 -8.87 -25.94
C TRP A 377 -13.99 -8.66 -24.59
N ALA A 378 -13.97 -9.67 -23.72
CA ALA A 378 -13.39 -9.56 -22.39
C ALA A 378 -11.89 -9.21 -22.40
N LEU A 379 -11.10 -9.83 -23.28
CA LEU A 379 -9.65 -9.57 -23.38
C LEU A 379 -9.32 -8.19 -23.99
N PRO A 380 -9.94 -7.77 -25.12
CA PRO A 380 -9.80 -6.41 -25.62
C PRO A 380 -10.21 -5.34 -24.60
N LEU A 381 -11.31 -5.58 -23.87
CA LEU A 381 -11.79 -4.65 -22.84
C LEU A 381 -10.83 -4.56 -21.64
N ASP A 382 -10.29 -5.68 -21.17
CA ASP A 382 -9.25 -5.72 -20.11
C ASP A 382 -8.06 -4.85 -20.51
N LEU A 383 -7.49 -5.06 -21.70
CA LEU A 383 -6.35 -4.29 -22.20
C LEU A 383 -6.68 -2.80 -22.38
N PHE A 384 -7.88 -2.50 -22.90
CA PHE A 384 -8.33 -1.12 -23.07
C PHE A 384 -8.47 -0.40 -21.72
N ILE A 385 -9.09 -1.03 -20.72
CA ILE A 385 -9.25 -0.45 -19.38
C ILE A 385 -7.87 -0.22 -18.75
N ARG A 386 -6.93 -1.17 -18.89
CA ARG A 386 -5.56 -1.01 -18.41
C ARG A 386 -4.87 0.20 -19.05
N LEU A 387 -4.94 0.30 -20.38
CA LEU A 387 -4.38 1.42 -21.12
C LEU A 387 -5.03 2.75 -20.71
N ALA A 388 -6.35 2.79 -20.56
CA ALA A 388 -7.09 3.97 -20.15
C ALA A 388 -6.68 4.44 -18.74
N MET A 389 -6.53 3.52 -17.77
CA MET A 389 -6.09 3.86 -16.42
C MET A 389 -4.66 4.39 -16.38
N VAL A 390 -3.71 3.75 -17.09
CA VAL A 390 -2.32 4.24 -17.18
C VAL A 390 -2.24 5.60 -17.89
N SER A 391 -3.05 5.79 -18.93
CA SER A 391 -3.10 7.07 -19.65
C SER A 391 -3.68 8.16 -18.75
N LEU A 392 -4.72 7.86 -17.98
CA LEU A 392 -5.33 8.78 -17.03
C LEU A 392 -4.35 9.20 -15.94
N THR A 393 -3.61 8.26 -15.33
CA THR A 393 -2.61 8.60 -14.31
C THR A 393 -1.46 9.42 -14.89
N CYS A 394 -1.05 9.15 -16.14
CA CYS A 394 -0.04 9.94 -16.85
C CYS A 394 -0.52 11.37 -17.14
N ILE A 395 -1.76 11.55 -17.62
CA ILE A 395 -2.35 12.88 -17.85
C ILE A 395 -2.39 13.68 -16.54
N LEU A 396 -2.81 13.07 -15.44
CA LEU A 396 -2.83 13.73 -14.13
C LEU A 396 -1.43 14.11 -13.65
N ALA A 397 -0.43 13.25 -13.86
CA ALA A 397 0.97 13.54 -13.53
C ALA A 397 1.53 14.70 -14.38
N ILE A 398 1.16 14.78 -15.67
CA ILE A 398 1.56 15.89 -16.57
C ILE A 398 0.90 17.21 -16.16
N LEU A 399 -0.38 17.17 -15.76
CA LEU A 399 -1.11 18.33 -15.29
C LEU A 399 -0.48 18.90 -14.01
N ILE A 400 -0.10 18.02 -13.07
CA ILE A 400 0.47 18.40 -11.77
C ILE A 400 1.90 17.83 -11.64
N PRO A 401 2.92 18.41 -12.29
CA PRO A 401 4.31 17.95 -12.22
C PRO A 401 5.01 18.35 -10.91
N ARG A 402 4.28 18.32 -9.79
CA ARG A 402 4.74 18.69 -8.44
C ARG A 402 4.51 17.53 -7.48
N LEU A 403 5.58 16.77 -7.21
CA LEU A 403 5.52 15.57 -6.39
C LEU A 403 4.92 15.84 -4.99
N ASP A 404 5.30 16.97 -4.37
CA ASP A 404 4.84 17.40 -3.05
C ASP A 404 3.32 17.63 -2.99
N LEU A 405 2.74 18.28 -4.02
CA LEU A 405 1.30 18.48 -4.11
C LEU A 405 0.55 17.19 -4.35
N VAL A 406 1.04 16.33 -5.24
CA VAL A 406 0.36 15.07 -5.55
C VAL A 406 0.36 14.16 -4.31
N LEU A 407 1.48 14.08 -3.57
CA LEU A 407 1.55 13.37 -2.28
C LEU A 407 0.51 13.90 -1.28
N SER A 408 0.48 15.22 -1.10
CA SER A 408 -0.46 15.88 -0.20
C SER A 408 -1.92 15.67 -0.60
N LEU A 409 -2.24 15.84 -1.89
CA LEU A 409 -3.60 15.73 -2.41
C LEU A 409 -4.14 14.30 -2.28
N VAL A 410 -3.35 13.28 -2.66
CA VAL A 410 -3.76 11.87 -2.53
C VAL A 410 -3.94 11.51 -1.05
N GLY A 411 -3.01 11.94 -0.20
CA GLY A 411 -3.07 11.66 1.23
C GLY A 411 -4.24 12.33 1.95
N SER A 412 -4.49 13.60 1.63
CA SER A 412 -5.61 14.36 2.22
C SER A 412 -6.96 13.92 1.65
N LEU A 413 -7.09 13.64 0.36
CA LEU A 413 -8.37 13.24 -0.22
C LEU A 413 -8.72 11.77 0.07
N SER A 414 -7.94 10.82 -0.43
CA SER A 414 -8.37 9.42 -0.43
C SER A 414 -7.84 8.62 0.74
N SER A 415 -6.57 8.84 1.14
CA SER A 415 -5.98 8.14 2.27
C SER A 415 -6.60 8.57 3.60
N SER A 416 -6.93 9.85 3.81
CA SER A 416 -7.60 10.29 5.06
C SER A 416 -8.97 9.62 5.24
N ALA A 417 -9.74 9.47 4.15
CA ALA A 417 -11.02 8.81 4.16
C ALA A 417 -10.89 7.34 4.58
N LEU A 418 -9.95 6.62 3.98
CA LEU A 418 -9.70 5.20 4.27
C LEU A 418 -9.01 4.98 5.62
N ALA A 419 -7.94 5.70 5.93
CA ALA A 419 -7.15 5.43 7.13
C ALA A 419 -7.76 6.02 8.41
N LEU A 420 -8.42 7.18 8.35
CA LEU A 420 -8.77 7.94 9.56
C LEU A 420 -10.28 8.11 9.76
N ILE A 421 -11.05 8.25 8.68
CA ILE A 421 -12.50 8.52 8.79
C ILE A 421 -13.28 7.22 8.94
N ILE A 422 -13.09 6.28 8.00
CA ILE A 422 -13.91 5.06 7.91
C ILE A 422 -13.68 4.09 9.10
N PRO A 423 -12.45 3.79 9.56
CA PRO A 423 -12.24 2.79 10.61
C PRO A 423 -12.91 3.16 11.94
N PRO A 424 -12.78 4.38 12.48
CA PRO A 424 -13.48 4.75 13.71
C PRO A 424 -15.01 4.70 13.59
N LEU A 425 -15.57 5.11 12.44
CA LEU A 425 -17.01 4.97 12.17
C LEU A 425 -17.43 3.49 12.11
N LEU A 426 -16.56 2.64 11.59
CA LEU A 426 -16.76 1.19 11.57
C LEU A 426 -16.73 0.60 12.99
N ASP A 427 -15.82 1.03 13.88
CA ASP A 427 -15.80 0.59 15.29
C ASP A 427 -17.14 0.92 15.95
N ILE A 428 -17.60 2.17 15.75
CA ILE A 428 -18.86 2.65 16.33
C ILE A 428 -20.03 1.82 15.85
N THR A 429 -20.17 1.63 14.54
CA THR A 429 -21.30 0.88 13.96
C THR A 429 -21.28 -0.60 14.31
N THR A 430 -20.10 -1.22 14.44
CA THR A 430 -19.96 -2.64 14.73
C THR A 430 -20.32 -2.96 16.19
N TYR A 431 -19.86 -2.15 17.15
CA TYR A 431 -20.00 -2.44 18.57
C TYR A 431 -21.11 -1.66 19.28
N TYR A 432 -21.84 -0.77 18.60
CA TYR A 432 -22.92 0.03 19.19
C TYR A 432 -23.91 -0.79 20.01
N SER A 433 -24.35 -1.93 19.46
CA SER A 433 -25.36 -2.82 20.09
C SER A 433 -24.88 -3.50 21.39
N GLU A 434 -23.58 -3.51 21.66
CA GLU A 434 -22.96 -4.19 22.80
C GLU A 434 -22.73 -3.25 24.00
N GLY A 435 -23.18 -1.99 23.91
CA GLY A 435 -23.05 -1.02 25.00
C GLY A 435 -21.63 -0.47 25.14
N MET A 436 -21.12 0.17 24.08
CA MET A 436 -19.79 0.76 24.09
C MET A 436 -19.58 1.82 25.19
N SER A 437 -18.35 1.88 25.68
CA SER A 437 -17.96 2.95 26.59
C SER A 437 -18.05 4.32 25.91
N PRO A 438 -18.55 5.37 26.59
CA PRO A 438 -18.58 6.73 26.05
C PRO A 438 -17.20 7.24 25.63
N ILE A 439 -16.14 6.79 26.31
CA ILE A 439 -14.75 7.16 26.01
C ILE A 439 -14.34 6.65 24.63
N THR A 440 -14.69 5.40 24.29
CA THR A 440 -14.40 4.82 22.97
C THR A 440 -15.08 5.63 21.86
N ILE A 441 -16.37 5.97 22.05
CA ILE A 441 -17.14 6.76 21.08
C ILE A 441 -16.53 8.16 20.89
N ILE A 442 -16.19 8.85 21.98
CA ILE A 442 -15.56 10.18 21.90
C ILE A 442 -14.21 10.10 21.18
N LYS A 443 -13.37 9.12 21.53
CA LYS A 443 -12.06 8.91 20.88
C LYS A 443 -12.22 8.62 19.38
N ASP A 444 -13.15 7.75 19.00
CA ASP A 444 -13.41 7.43 17.59
C ASP A 444 -13.98 8.63 16.81
N ALA A 445 -14.88 9.38 17.43
CA ALA A 445 -15.41 10.61 16.85
C ALA A 445 -14.32 11.67 16.64
N LEU A 446 -13.42 11.86 17.62
CA LEU A 446 -12.31 12.80 17.51
C LEU A 446 -11.34 12.42 16.38
N ILE A 447 -10.99 11.14 16.25
CA ILE A 447 -10.12 10.66 15.15
C ILE A 447 -10.80 10.88 13.79
N SER A 448 -12.09 10.55 13.69
CA SER A 448 -12.85 10.73 12.45
C SER A 448 -12.99 12.22 12.06
N ILE A 449 -13.25 13.10 13.04
CA ILE A 449 -13.30 14.56 12.83
C ILE A 449 -11.93 15.09 12.40
N LEU A 450 -10.83 14.65 13.04
CA LEU A 450 -9.48 15.03 12.63
C LEU A 450 -9.21 14.62 11.17
N GLY A 451 -9.59 13.39 10.80
CA GLY A 451 -9.50 12.90 9.42
C GLY A 451 -10.33 13.76 8.45
N PHE A 452 -11.55 14.12 8.83
CA PHE A 452 -12.44 14.95 8.00
C PHE A 452 -11.96 16.40 7.84
N VAL A 453 -11.47 17.02 8.91
CA VAL A 453 -10.88 18.36 8.85
C VAL A 453 -9.64 18.35 7.95
N GLY A 454 -8.77 17.36 8.13
CA GLY A 454 -7.59 17.17 7.29
C GLY A 454 -7.93 16.85 5.84
N PHE A 455 -9.03 16.14 5.57
CA PHE A 455 -9.57 15.92 4.23
C PHE A 455 -9.94 17.24 3.55
N VAL A 456 -10.76 18.06 4.21
CA VAL A 456 -11.27 19.31 3.62
C VAL A 456 -10.14 20.33 3.48
N MET A 457 -9.38 20.57 4.55
CA MET A 457 -8.32 21.58 4.56
C MET A 457 -7.13 21.16 3.70
N GLY A 458 -6.78 19.87 3.68
CA GLY A 458 -5.68 19.34 2.86
C GLY A 458 -5.99 19.42 1.37
N THR A 459 -7.19 19.00 0.99
CA THR A 459 -7.64 19.09 -0.41
C THR A 459 -7.75 20.54 -0.85
N TYR A 460 -8.33 21.41 -0.02
CA TYR A 460 -8.46 22.83 -0.33
C TYR A 460 -7.08 23.49 -0.53
N GLN A 461 -6.15 23.31 0.40
CA GLN A 461 -4.82 23.90 0.31
C GLN A 461 -4.04 23.37 -0.91
N ALA A 462 -4.11 22.06 -1.18
CA ALA A 462 -3.43 21.48 -2.33
C ALA A 462 -3.97 22.02 -3.67
N LEU A 463 -5.29 22.28 -3.75
CA LEU A 463 -5.91 22.90 -4.91
C LEU A 463 -5.62 24.41 -5.00
N GLU A 464 -5.61 25.14 -3.88
CA GLU A 464 -5.25 26.56 -3.84
C GLU A 464 -3.82 26.77 -4.37
N GLU A 465 -2.86 25.96 -3.92
CA GLU A 465 -1.48 26.02 -4.40
C GLU A 465 -1.31 25.58 -5.85
N LEU A 466 -2.15 24.65 -6.32
CA LEU A 466 -2.16 24.26 -7.72
C LEU A 466 -2.56 25.44 -8.60
N ILE A 467 -3.66 26.11 -8.26
CA ILE A 467 -4.19 27.26 -9.01
C ILE A 467 -3.21 28.44 -8.98
N GLN A 468 -2.66 28.77 -7.80
CA GLN A 468 -1.68 29.86 -7.68
C GLN A 468 -0.39 29.59 -8.45
N SER A 469 -0.02 28.32 -8.65
CA SER A 469 1.15 27.96 -9.46
C SER A 469 0.93 28.07 -10.97
N GLU A 470 -0.33 28.11 -11.43
CA GLU A 470 -0.72 28.29 -12.83
C GLU A 470 -0.88 29.76 -13.26
N ASP A 471 -0.62 30.73 -12.37
CA ASP A 471 -0.55 32.16 -12.71
C ASP A 471 0.91 32.65 -12.99
N PRO A 472 1.55 32.31 -14.12
CA PRO A 472 2.64 33.12 -14.64
C PRO A 472 2.01 34.16 -15.57
N LEU A 473 1.77 35.39 -15.10
CA LEU A 473 1.75 36.63 -15.90
C LEU A 473 1.33 37.83 -15.02
N THR A 474 2.26 38.32 -14.21
CA THR A 474 2.39 39.77 -14.03
C THR A 474 3.70 40.19 -14.66
N PHE A 475 3.62 40.69 -15.90
CA PHE A 475 4.66 41.52 -16.50
C PHE A 475 4.89 42.70 -15.55
N SER A 476 5.93 42.64 -14.72
CA SER A 476 6.50 43.85 -14.17
C SER A 476 7.39 44.45 -15.26
N ASN A 477 6.79 45.31 -16.08
CA ASN A 477 7.51 46.28 -16.89
C ASN A 477 8.38 47.12 -15.96
N SER A 478 9.65 46.76 -15.85
CA SER A 478 10.70 47.61 -15.30
C SER A 478 11.75 47.83 -16.37
N THR A 479 11.35 48.41 -17.50
CA THR A 479 12.26 49.21 -18.34
C THR A 479 12.63 50.46 -17.54
N ILE A 480 13.61 50.35 -16.66
CA ILE A 480 14.34 51.52 -16.16
C ILE A 480 15.61 51.60 -17.01
N PHE A 481 15.54 52.48 -18.00
CA PHE A 481 16.68 53.11 -18.62
C PHE A 481 17.60 53.67 -17.52
N ILE A 482 18.88 53.32 -17.55
CA ILE A 482 19.93 54.17 -16.97
C ILE A 482 20.98 54.38 -18.05
N GLN A 483 21.03 55.63 -18.49
CA GLN A 483 22.15 56.27 -19.17
C GLN A 483 23.16 56.73 -18.12
#